data_AF-A0A7S0J245-F1
#
_entry.id   AF-A0A7S0J245-F1
#
_cell.length_a   1.000
_cell.length_b   1.000
_cell.length_c   1.000
_cell.angle_alpha   90.00
_cell.angle_beta   90.00
_cell.angle_gamma   90.00
#
_symmetry.space_group_name_H-M   'P 1'
#
loop_
_entity.id
_entity.type
_entity.pdbx_description
1 polymer ?
#
loop_
_entity_poly.entity_id
_entity_poly.type
_entity_poly.pdbx_seq_one_letter_code
_entity_poly.pdbx_strand_id
1 'polypeptide(L)'
;TTSKSGRLDTWDGWQAATTFYVFLRVLYALSCFPFLFFELPGAAQLLSSTSPSGYNAQGVCLPQDTKGLSAYLRWLEGQLRCRTFRRWLAPREVQLLDTAAAQAREHLTNHPLEHRSLANRRLEEL
;
A
#
# COMPACT_ATOMS: atom_id res chain seq x y z
N THR A 1 8.63 -57.56 -43.51
CA THR A 1 8.14 -56.27 -44.06
C THR A 1 7.54 -55.44 -42.94
N THR A 2 8.36 -54.68 -42.23
CA THR A 2 7.90 -53.75 -41.18
C THR A 2 8.38 -52.37 -41.56
N SER A 3 7.50 -51.65 -42.26
CA SER A 3 7.65 -50.24 -42.60
C SER A 3 7.71 -49.43 -41.30
N LYS A 4 8.90 -48.97 -40.91
CA LYS A 4 9.04 -47.97 -39.85
C LYS A 4 8.64 -46.62 -40.43
N SER A 5 7.43 -46.20 -40.09
CA SER A 5 6.92 -44.84 -40.28
C SER A 5 7.97 -43.83 -39.77
N GLY A 6 8.59 -43.11 -40.71
CA GLY A 6 9.50 -42.00 -40.44
C GLY A 6 8.71 -40.82 -39.88
N ARG A 7 8.59 -40.76 -38.56
CA ARG A 7 8.16 -39.55 -37.88
C ARG A 7 9.40 -38.66 -37.80
N LEU A 8 9.48 -37.65 -38.67
CA LEU A 8 10.48 -36.59 -38.54
C LEU A 8 10.17 -35.89 -37.21
N ASP A 9 10.97 -36.16 -36.18
CA ASP A 9 10.91 -35.45 -34.93
C ASP A 9 11.31 -33.99 -35.21
N THR A 10 10.31 -33.17 -35.49
CA THR A 10 10.44 -31.73 -35.78
C THR A 10 11.11 -30.96 -34.63
N TRP A 11 11.32 -31.61 -33.50
CA TRP A 11 11.91 -31.10 -32.27
C TRP A 11 13.43 -31.30 -32.18
N ASP A 12 14.01 -32.22 -32.96
CA ASP A 12 15.46 -32.50 -32.93
C ASP A 12 16.26 -31.63 -33.92
N GLY A 13 15.57 -30.81 -34.71
CA GLY A 13 16.21 -29.87 -35.63
C GLY A 13 16.85 -28.70 -34.88
N TRP A 14 18.04 -28.28 -35.33
CA TRP A 14 18.70 -27.04 -34.88
C TRP A 14 17.79 -25.80 -34.98
N GLN A 15 16.78 -25.85 -35.85
CA GLN A 15 15.74 -24.85 -36.04
C GLN A 15 14.78 -24.78 -34.84
N ALA A 16 14.37 -25.91 -34.27
CA ALA A 16 13.55 -25.96 -33.06
C ALA A 16 14.35 -25.49 -31.85
N ALA A 17 15.62 -25.90 -31.74
CA ALA A 17 16.52 -25.42 -30.68
C ALA A 17 16.69 -23.90 -30.74
N THR A 18 16.96 -23.33 -31.92
CA THR A 18 17.11 -21.87 -32.09
C THR A 18 15.80 -21.14 -31.78
N THR A 19 14.67 -21.61 -32.31
CA THR A 19 13.38 -20.94 -32.12
C THR A 19 12.95 -20.97 -30.65
N PHE A 20 13.08 -22.11 -29.97
CA PHE A 20 12.67 -22.17 -28.56
C PHE A 20 13.71 -21.54 -27.63
N TYR A 21 15.00 -21.89 -27.73
CA TYR A 21 15.98 -21.37 -26.77
C TYR A 21 16.32 -19.90 -27.00
N VAL A 22 16.47 -19.44 -28.23
CA VAL A 22 16.90 -18.06 -28.50
C VAL A 22 15.72 -17.12 -28.41
N PHE A 23 14.60 -17.40 -29.09
CA PHE A 23 13.47 -16.46 -29.07
C PHE A 23 12.76 -16.43 -27.71
N LEU A 24 12.53 -17.55 -27.01
CA LEU A 24 11.92 -17.44 -25.68
C LEU A 24 12.80 -16.68 -24.70
N ARG A 25 14.13 -16.87 -24.73
CA ARG A 25 15.03 -16.11 -23.85
C ARG A 25 15.04 -14.63 -24.18
N VAL A 26 15.02 -14.27 -25.46
CA VAL A 26 14.97 -12.87 -25.89
C VAL A 26 13.63 -12.23 -25.54
N LEU A 27 12.52 -12.93 -25.79
CA LEU A 27 11.19 -12.45 -25.42
C LEU A 27 11.02 -12.33 -23.91
N TYR A 28 11.58 -13.27 -23.13
CA TYR A 28 11.62 -13.20 -21.67
C TYR A 28 12.48 -12.03 -21.19
N ALA A 29 13.66 -11.82 -21.78
CA ALA A 29 14.50 -10.68 -21.44
C ALA A 29 13.81 -9.34 -21.76
N LEU A 30 13.13 -9.26 -22.91
CA LEU A 30 12.34 -8.09 -23.30
C LEU A 30 11.12 -7.87 -22.41
N SER A 31 10.44 -8.94 -21.97
CA SER A 31 9.31 -8.83 -21.05
C SER A 31 9.74 -8.45 -19.62
N CYS A 32 10.97 -8.80 -19.23
CA CYS A 32 11.59 -8.36 -17.97
C CYS A 32 12.15 -6.93 -18.02
N PHE A 33 12.43 -6.39 -19.21
CA PHE A 33 13.00 -5.04 -19.38
C PHE A 33 12.27 -3.92 -18.62
N PRO A 34 10.92 -3.80 -18.63
CA PRO A 34 10.23 -2.77 -17.84
C PRO A 34 10.39 -2.95 -16.33
N PHE A 35 10.65 -4.18 -15.86
CA PHE A 35 10.84 -4.47 -14.44
C PHE A 35 12.27 -4.16 -13.96
N LEU A 36 13.23 -4.16 -14.87
CA LEU A 36 14.62 -3.80 -14.61
C LEU A 36 14.76 -2.36 -14.09
N PHE A 37 13.81 -1.48 -14.44
CA PHE A 37 13.70 -0.14 -13.86
C PHE A 37 13.51 -0.15 -12.33
N PHE A 38 12.85 -1.16 -11.77
CA PHE A 38 12.65 -1.27 -10.32
C PHE A 38 13.87 -1.86 -9.59
N GLU A 39 14.79 -2.52 -10.29
CA GLU A 39 16.05 -3.01 -9.70
C GLU A 39 17.13 -1.93 -9.61
N LEU A 40 16.99 -0.80 -10.32
CA LEU A 40 17.93 0.31 -10.22
C LEU A 40 17.89 0.94 -8.80
N PRO A 41 19.01 0.92 -8.05
CA PRO A 41 19.10 1.61 -6.77
C PRO A 41 18.96 3.11 -7.00
N GLY A 42 17.81 3.68 -6.64
CA GLY A 42 17.45 5.08 -6.90
C GLY A 42 16.02 5.25 -7.42
N ALA A 43 15.56 4.36 -8.31
CA ALA A 43 14.17 4.36 -8.78
C ALA A 43 13.21 3.95 -7.65
N ALA A 44 13.60 2.94 -6.86
CA ALA A 44 12.91 2.61 -5.62
C ALA A 44 12.91 3.78 -4.62
N GLN A 45 13.94 4.62 -4.61
CA GLN A 45 14.03 5.79 -3.75
C GLN A 45 13.05 6.90 -4.19
N LEU A 46 12.99 7.19 -5.49
CA LEU A 46 12.02 8.12 -6.08
C LEU A 46 10.57 7.65 -5.87
N LEU A 47 10.32 6.34 -5.98
CA LEU A 47 9.02 5.75 -5.66
C LEU A 47 8.76 5.72 -4.15
N SER A 48 9.79 5.58 -3.31
CA SER A 48 9.67 5.63 -1.84
C SER A 48 9.49 7.05 -1.29
N SER A 49 9.75 8.08 -2.11
CA SER A 49 9.39 9.47 -1.80
C SER A 49 7.88 9.70 -1.82
N THR A 50 7.08 8.68 -2.14
CA THR A 50 5.66 8.71 -1.84
C THR A 50 5.48 8.76 -0.32
N SER A 51 5.19 9.97 0.16
CA SER A 51 4.73 10.19 1.53
C SER A 51 3.67 9.14 1.85
N PRO A 52 3.74 8.46 3.02
CA PRO A 52 2.66 7.60 3.43
C PRO A 52 1.35 8.38 3.40
N SER A 53 0.48 7.99 2.49
CA SER A 53 -0.83 8.59 2.30
C SER A 53 -1.89 7.57 2.73
N GLY A 54 -2.83 8.03 3.54
CA GLY A 54 -4.04 7.30 3.89
C GLY A 54 -5.22 7.84 3.09
N TYR A 55 -6.16 6.97 2.74
CA TYR A 55 -7.45 7.42 2.21
C TYR A 55 -8.43 7.59 3.36
N ASN A 56 -9.17 8.70 3.40
CA ASN A 56 -10.36 8.77 4.24
C ASN A 56 -11.51 7.96 3.64
N ALA A 57 -12.60 7.82 4.39
CA ALA A 57 -13.80 7.13 3.89
C ALA A 57 -14.49 7.85 2.72
N GLN A 58 -14.12 9.10 2.43
CA GLN A 58 -14.58 9.88 1.29
C GLN A 58 -13.66 9.70 0.06
N GLY A 59 -12.64 8.83 0.14
CA GLY A 59 -11.70 8.56 -0.96
C GLY A 59 -10.66 9.67 -1.18
N VAL A 60 -10.58 10.64 -0.27
CA VAL A 60 -9.59 11.72 -0.34
C VAL A 60 -8.27 11.23 0.25
N CYS A 61 -7.20 11.45 -0.51
CA CYS A 61 -5.82 11.19 -0.12
C CYS A 61 -5.40 12.21 0.94
N LEU A 62 -5.06 11.73 2.14
CA LEU A 62 -4.62 12.54 3.28
C LEU A 62 -3.29 11.97 3.81
N PRO A 63 -2.50 12.78 4.53
CA PRO A 63 -1.30 12.28 5.22
C PRO A 63 -1.68 11.16 6.18
N GLN A 64 -0.84 10.12 6.28
CA GLN A 64 -1.14 8.97 7.15
C GLN A 64 -1.20 9.39 8.62
N ASP A 65 -2.29 9.03 9.30
CA ASP A 65 -2.42 9.19 10.73
C ASP A 65 -1.57 8.14 11.47
N THR A 66 -0.37 8.53 11.89
CA THR A 66 0.58 7.65 12.57
C THR A 66 0.15 7.23 13.97
N LYS A 67 -0.71 8.00 14.63
CA LYS A 67 -1.18 7.73 16.00
C LYS A 67 -2.59 7.16 16.04
N GLY A 68 -3.30 7.13 14.91
CA GLY A 68 -4.66 6.61 14.80
C GLY A 68 -5.70 7.45 15.55
N LEU A 69 -5.40 8.71 15.86
CA LEU A 69 -6.29 9.60 16.60
C LEU A 69 -7.61 9.83 15.85
N SER A 70 -7.55 10.00 14.53
CA SER A 70 -8.73 10.17 13.67
C SER A 70 -9.62 8.92 13.65
N ALA A 71 -9.03 7.73 13.64
CA ALA A 71 -9.75 6.47 13.70
C ALA A 71 -10.41 6.27 15.07
N TYR A 72 -9.69 6.60 16.15
CA TYR A 72 -10.22 6.53 17.50
C TYR A 72 -11.38 7.50 17.71
N LEU A 73 -11.26 8.75 17.25
CA LEU A 73 -12.35 9.72 17.34
C LEU A 73 -13.60 9.26 16.60
N ARG A 74 -13.43 8.71 15.39
CA ARG A 74 -14.56 8.17 14.63
C ARG A 74 -15.24 7.01 15.34
N TRP A 75 -14.47 6.11 15.95
CA TRP A 75 -15.02 5.03 16.77
C TRP A 75 -15.78 5.59 17.98
N LEU A 76 -15.19 6.56 18.69
CA LEU A 76 -15.76 7.17 19.89
C LEU A 76 -17.08 7.90 19.58
N GLU A 77 -17.13 8.69 18.50
CA GLU A 77 -18.35 9.32 18.02
C GLU A 77 -19.43 8.29 17.67
N GLY A 78 -19.04 7.15 17.07
CA GLY A 78 -19.93 6.02 16.81
C GLY A 78 -20.52 5.44 18.10
N GLN A 79 -19.69 5.21 19.11
CA GLN A 79 -20.13 4.71 20.42
C GLN A 79 -21.04 5.71 21.14
N LEU A 80 -20.72 7.00 21.11
CA LEU A 80 -21.55 8.04 21.74
C LEU A 80 -22.92 8.19 21.06
N ARG A 81 -23.03 7.88 19.77
CA ARG A 81 -24.32 7.81 19.06
C ARG A 81 -25.15 6.60 19.46
N CYS A 82 -24.52 5.51 19.89
CA CYS A 82 -25.22 4.32 20.36
C CYS A 82 -25.93 4.59 21.70
N ARG A 83 -27.27 4.60 21.68
CA ARG A 83 -28.11 4.78 22.88
C ARG A 83 -27.78 3.79 23.99
N THR A 84 -27.44 2.56 23.63
CA THR A 84 -27.07 1.50 24.58
C THR A 84 -25.81 1.88 25.35
N PHE A 85 -24.78 2.35 24.65
CA PHE A 85 -23.51 2.78 25.27
C PHE A 85 -23.71 4.01 26.15
N ARG A 86 -24.48 5.01 25.68
CA ARG A 86 -24.84 6.19 26.48
C ARG A 86 -25.59 5.88 27.77
N ARG A 87 -26.33 4.77 27.85
CA ARG A 87 -27.03 4.36 29.09
C ARG A 87 -26.08 3.90 30.19
N TRP A 88 -24.89 3.43 29.84
CA TRP A 88 -23.89 2.96 30.81
C TRP A 88 -23.03 4.09 31.38
N LEU A 89 -23.09 5.29 30.79
CA LEU A 89 -22.31 6.44 31.23
C LEU A 89 -23.18 7.45 31.99
N ALA A 90 -22.58 8.10 32.99
CA ALA A 90 -23.22 9.22 33.67
C ALA A 90 -23.37 10.42 32.71
N PRO A 91 -24.41 11.27 32.86
CA PRO A 91 -24.63 12.43 31.99
C PRO A 91 -23.42 13.37 31.92
N ARG A 92 -22.69 13.49 33.04
CA ARG A 92 -21.47 14.30 33.14
C ARG A 92 -20.32 13.72 32.33
N GLU A 93 -20.16 12.40 32.32
CA GLU A 93 -19.11 11.71 31.56
C GLU A 93 -19.36 11.82 30.06
N VAL A 94 -20.62 11.73 29.64
CA VAL A 94 -21.01 11.97 28.25
C VAL A 94 -20.62 13.38 27.81
N GLN A 95 -20.90 14.40 28.63
CA GLN A 95 -20.51 15.79 28.34
C GLN A 95 -18.98 15.96 28.27
N LEU A 96 -18.23 15.30 29.17
CA LEU A 96 -16.77 15.33 29.15
C LEU A 96 -16.21 14.65 27.89
N LEU A 97 -16.80 13.54 27.45
CA LEU A 97 -16.37 12.87 26.22
C LEU A 97 -16.74 13.65 24.96
N ASP A 98 -17.92 14.27 24.92
CA ASP A 98 -18.33 15.13 23.79
C ASP A 98 -17.40 16.35 23.68
N THR A 99 -17.02 16.97 24.81
CA THR A 99 -16.06 18.09 24.83
C THR A 99 -14.64 17.66 24.46
N ALA A 100 -14.17 16.52 24.97
CA ALA A 100 -12.86 15.97 24.60
C ALA A 100 -12.79 15.60 23.10
N ALA A 101 -13.86 15.02 22.54
CA ALA A 101 -13.95 14.71 21.12
C ALA A 101 -13.91 15.99 20.26
N ALA A 102 -14.60 17.05 20.68
CA ALA A 102 -14.57 18.34 20.01
C ALA A 102 -13.17 18.97 20.03
N GLN A 103 -12.49 18.97 21.17
CA GLN A 103 -11.11 19.48 21.30
C GLN A 103 -10.13 18.68 20.45
N ALA A 104 -10.24 17.36 20.43
CA ALA A 104 -9.37 16.50 19.62
C ALA A 104 -9.58 16.73 18.12
N ARG A 105 -10.83 17.01 17.70
CA ARG A 105 -11.14 17.37 16.30
C ARG A 105 -10.58 18.74 15.92
N GLU A 106 -10.68 19.71 16.80
CA GLU A 106 -10.04 21.01 16.62
C GLU A 106 -8.52 20.87 16.52
N HIS A 107 -7.91 20.03 17.36
CA HIS A 107 -6.48 19.74 17.32
C HIS A 107 -6.04 19.12 15.99
N LEU A 108 -6.81 18.16 15.44
CA LEU A 108 -6.55 17.59 14.11
C LEU A 108 -6.71 18.61 12.97
N THR A 109 -7.54 19.63 13.16
CA THR A 109 -7.75 20.69 12.17
C THR A 109 -6.59 21.68 12.19
N ASN A 110 -6.12 22.05 13.38
CA ASN A 110 -5.04 23.02 13.59
C ASN A 110 -3.65 22.42 13.35
N HIS A 111 -3.49 21.13 13.62
CA HIS A 111 -2.28 20.37 13.35
C HIS A 111 -2.61 19.25 12.36
N PRO A 112 -2.71 19.57 11.04
CA PRO A 112 -2.87 18.54 10.04
C PRO A 112 -1.72 17.53 10.18
N LEU A 113 -2.08 16.25 10.22
CA LEU A 113 -1.20 15.10 10.45
C LEU A 113 0.18 15.36 9.83
N GLU A 114 1.20 15.50 10.68
CA GLU A 114 2.53 15.92 10.25
C GLU A 114 3.05 14.99 9.14
N HIS A 115 3.51 15.58 8.04
CA HIS A 115 4.31 14.90 7.03
C HIS A 115 5.68 14.55 7.60
N ARG A 116 5.77 13.53 8.46
CA ARG A 116 7.06 12.90 8.75
C ARG A 116 7.40 12.00 7.57
N SER A 117 8.17 12.54 6.63
CA SER A 117 8.81 11.74 5.60
C SER A 117 9.66 10.66 6.28
N LEU A 118 9.59 9.43 5.77
CA LEU A 118 10.39 8.30 6.29
C LEU A 118 11.90 8.59 6.26
N ALA A 119 12.32 9.54 5.41
CA ALA A 119 13.70 10.05 5.35
C ALA A 119 14.17 10.65 6.68
N ASN A 120 13.31 11.37 7.41
CA ASN A 120 13.69 11.98 8.69
C ASN A 120 13.79 10.95 9.83
N ARG A 121 13.03 9.85 9.79
CA ARG A 121 13.14 8.79 10.82
C ARG A 121 14.50 8.09 10.79
N ARG A 122 15.08 7.86 9.59
CA ARG A 122 16.42 7.25 9.49
C ARG A 122 17.56 8.16 9.96
N LEU A 123 17.37 9.47 9.93
CA LEU A 123 18.36 10.43 10.43
C LEU A 123 18.31 10.58 11.97
N GLU A 124 17.18 10.29 12.61
CA GLU A 124 17.07 10.26 14.08
C GLU A 124 17.56 8.92 14.69
N GLU A 125 17.71 7.87 13.87
CA GLU A 125 18.19 6.54 14.27
C GLU A 125 19.70 6.32 14.02
N LEU A 126 20.43 7.34 13.52
CA LEU A 126 21.88 7.37 13.33
C LEU A 126 22.55 8.33 14.31
#